data_AF-A0A1Y0IA74-F1
#
_entry.id   AF-A0A1Y0IA74-F1
#
_cell.length_a   1.000
_cell.length_b   1.000
_cell.length_c   1.000
_cell.angle_alpha   90.00
_cell.angle_beta   90.00
_cell.angle_gamma   90.00
#
_symmetry.space_group_name_H-M   'P 1'
#
loop_
_entity.id
_entity.type
_entity.pdbx_description
1 polymer ?
#
loop_
_entity_poly.entity_id
_entity_poly.type
_entity_poly.pdbx_seq_one_letter_code
_entity_poly.pdbx_strand_id
1 'polypeptide(L)'
;MSLLLKYFWFLLILFAMANAYAIQRRARPLVRETPALQSDANKVCLTLVLMICIPSAMLGGIQLHANYADPFYIFDDDLSNPYLLSAWVVMAGLRLFILWWLWCTRGLESYLLITPIRWQKPGIFRAIPGILLIRYGVTAFIVSWLLVAFLSFL
;
A
#
# COMPACT_ATOMS: atom_id res chain seq x y z
N MET A 1 27.89 -9.43 -0.46
CA MET A 1 26.45 -9.20 -0.74
C MET A 1 25.77 -8.78 0.55
N SER A 2 25.01 -7.68 0.56
CA SER A 2 24.37 -7.21 1.80
C SER A 2 23.17 -8.11 2.13
N LEU A 3 23.25 -8.89 3.21
CA LEU A 3 22.15 -9.72 3.71
C LEU A 3 20.85 -8.92 3.86
N LEU A 4 20.96 -7.63 4.22
CA LEU A 4 19.83 -6.73 4.34
C LEU A 4 19.05 -6.58 3.04
N LEU A 5 19.72 -6.45 1.89
CA LEU A 5 19.08 -6.32 0.58
C LEU A 5 18.43 -7.64 0.13
N LYS A 6 19.03 -8.78 0.50
CA LYS A 6 18.49 -10.10 0.18
C LYS A 6 17.15 -10.38 0.89
N TYR A 7 16.96 -9.83 2.09
CA TYR A 7 15.74 -10.01 2.89
C TYR A 7 14.88 -8.74 2.99
N PHE A 8 15.12 -7.75 2.12
CA PHE A 8 14.49 -6.43 2.19
C PHE A 8 12.96 -6.50 2.27
N TRP A 9 12.31 -7.33 1.44
CA TRP A 9 10.86 -7.45 1.44
C TRP A 9 10.30 -7.93 2.79
N PHE A 10 10.98 -8.87 3.45
CA PHE A 10 10.53 -9.33 4.78
C PHE A 10 10.66 -8.24 5.86
N LEU A 11 11.59 -7.29 5.71
CA LEU A 11 11.67 -6.14 6.61
C LEU A 11 10.43 -5.24 6.51
N LEU A 12 9.78 -5.16 5.34
CA LEU A 12 8.53 -4.42 5.19
C LEU A 12 7.38 -5.02 6.00
N ILE A 13 7.41 -6.32 6.30
CA ILE A 13 6.44 -6.99 7.18
C ILE A 13 6.58 -6.43 8.61
N LEU A 14 7.82 -6.31 9.10
CA LEU A 14 8.10 -5.71 10.41
C LEU A 14 7.65 -4.25 10.45
N PHE A 15 7.93 -3.50 9.38
CA PHE A 15 7.48 -2.12 9.24
C PHE A 15 5.95 -2.00 9.25
N ALA A 16 5.24 -2.90 8.56
CA ALA A 16 3.79 -2.94 8.56
C ALA A 16 3.20 -3.16 9.95
N MET A 17 3.75 -4.13 10.71
CA MET A 17 3.33 -4.40 12.08
C MET A 17 3.59 -3.21 13.00
N ALA A 18 4.78 -2.58 12.91
CA ALA A 18 5.12 -1.39 13.68
C ALA A 18 4.18 -0.22 13.36
N ASN A 19 3.85 -0.02 12.08
CA ASN A 19 2.94 1.02 11.63
C ASN A 19 1.50 0.77 12.14
N ALA A 20 1.01 -0.48 12.05
CA ALA A 20 -0.30 -0.85 12.58
C ALA A 20 -0.40 -0.65 14.09
N TYR A 21 0.66 -0.98 14.83
CA TYR A 21 0.75 -0.70 16.26
C TYR A 21 0.71 0.81 16.55
N ALA A 22 1.43 1.62 15.77
CA ALA A 22 1.41 3.07 15.90
C ALA A 22 0.02 3.66 15.63
N ILE A 23 -0.69 3.18 14.60
CA ILE A 23 -2.07 3.59 14.28
C ILE A 23 -3.01 3.21 15.42
N GLN A 24 -2.97 1.96 15.90
CA GLN A 24 -3.78 1.51 17.04
C GLN A 24 -3.52 2.38 18.28
N ARG A 25 -2.26 2.67 18.59
CA ARG A 25 -1.91 3.52 19.73
C ARG A 25 -2.47 4.94 19.60
N ARG A 26 -2.49 5.50 18.39
CA ARG A 26 -3.08 6.82 18.09
C ARG A 26 -4.61 6.81 18.12
N ALA A 27 -5.25 5.70 17.74
CA ALA A 27 -6.69 5.56 17.75
C ALA A 27 -7.27 5.38 19.16
N ARG A 28 -6.51 4.81 20.11
CA ARG A 28 -6.95 4.58 21.52
C ARG A 28 -7.65 5.77 22.19
N PRO A 29 -7.13 7.02 22.18
CA PRO A 29 -7.85 8.15 22.75
C PRO A 29 -9.20 8.42 22.07
N LEU A 30 -9.25 8.37 20.73
CA LEU A 30 -10.48 8.58 19.95
C LEU A 30 -11.52 7.48 20.22
N VAL A 31 -11.07 6.24 20.40
CA VAL A 31 -11.96 5.12 20.75
C VAL A 31 -12.55 5.28 22.15
N ARG A 32 -11.80 5.83 23.12
CA ARG A 32 -12.33 6.09 24.46
C ARG A 32 -13.50 7.08 24.43
N GLU A 33 -13.46 8.04 23.53
CA GLU A 33 -14.52 9.03 23.33
C GLU A 33 -15.67 8.45 22.48
N THR A 34 -15.37 7.62 21.48
CA THR A 34 -16.36 7.00 20.60
C THR A 34 -16.05 5.51 20.38
N PRO A 35 -16.63 4.61 21.20
CA PRO A 35 -16.33 3.17 21.14
C PRO A 35 -16.60 2.50 19.78
N ALA A 36 -17.54 3.05 19.01
CA ALA A 36 -17.87 2.56 17.67
C ALA A 36 -16.66 2.60 16.71
N LEU A 37 -15.69 3.49 16.92
CA LEU A 37 -14.47 3.63 16.10
C LEU A 37 -13.51 2.44 16.23
N GLN A 38 -13.63 1.61 17.29
CA GLN A 38 -12.70 0.48 17.50
C GLN A 38 -12.78 -0.54 16.35
N SER A 39 -13.99 -0.83 15.86
CA SER A 39 -14.20 -1.77 14.76
C SER A 39 -13.55 -1.26 13.48
N ASP A 40 -13.72 0.03 13.19
CA ASP A 40 -13.14 0.68 12.02
C ASP A 40 -11.61 0.76 12.12
N ALA A 41 -11.07 1.10 13.28
CA ALA A 41 -9.64 1.10 13.54
C ALA A 41 -9.02 -0.29 13.33
N ASN A 42 -9.68 -1.34 13.81
CA ASN A 42 -9.24 -2.72 13.65
C ASN A 42 -9.23 -3.14 12.18
N LYS A 43 -10.32 -2.86 11.43
CA LYS A 43 -10.40 -3.16 10.00
C LYS A 43 -9.31 -2.46 9.22
N VAL A 44 -9.11 -1.16 9.45
CA VAL A 44 -8.07 -0.38 8.77
C VAL A 44 -6.68 -0.93 9.07
N CYS A 45 -6.37 -1.22 10.35
CA CYS A 45 -5.08 -1.80 10.71
C CYS A 45 -4.87 -3.17 10.05
N LEU A 46 -5.88 -4.04 10.08
CA LEU A 46 -5.81 -5.35 9.44
C LEU A 46 -5.59 -5.22 7.93
N THR A 47 -6.35 -4.35 7.26
CA THR A 47 -6.18 -4.12 5.82
C THR A 47 -4.79 -3.62 5.49
N LEU A 48 -4.25 -2.65 6.23
CA LEU A 48 -2.90 -2.13 6.00
C LEU A 48 -1.82 -3.20 6.23
N VAL A 49 -1.96 -4.02 7.28
CA VAL A 49 -1.05 -5.13 7.55
C VAL A 49 -1.09 -6.12 6.39
N LEU A 50 -2.27 -6.59 5.99
CA LEU A 50 -2.40 -7.57 4.90
C LEU A 50 -1.89 -7.00 3.57
N MET A 51 -2.22 -5.75 3.27
CA MET A 51 -1.85 -5.08 2.03
C MET A 51 -0.33 -4.88 1.88
N ILE A 52 0.42 -4.80 2.99
CA ILE A 52 1.88 -4.72 2.94
C ILE A 52 2.49 -6.13 3.07
N CYS A 53 2.01 -6.94 4.02
CA CYS A 53 2.63 -8.22 4.36
C CYS A 53 2.49 -9.25 3.25
N ILE A 54 1.31 -9.37 2.61
CA ILE A 54 1.10 -10.36 1.55
C ILE A 54 2.01 -10.09 0.35
N PRO A 55 2.00 -8.89 -0.28
CA PRO A 55 2.90 -8.61 -1.39
C PRO A 55 4.36 -8.71 -0.99
N SER A 56 4.73 -8.25 0.21
CA SER A 56 6.10 -8.34 0.69
C SER A 56 6.57 -9.78 0.87
N ALA A 57 5.74 -10.66 1.43
CA ALA A 57 6.07 -12.08 1.55
C ALA A 57 6.22 -12.75 0.18
N MET A 58 5.33 -12.41 -0.76
CA MET A 58 5.38 -12.94 -2.13
C MET A 58 6.64 -12.46 -2.86
N LEU A 59 6.94 -11.16 -2.84
CA LEU A 59 8.14 -10.59 -3.46
C LEU A 59 9.43 -11.11 -2.81
N GLY A 60 9.45 -11.24 -1.48
CA GLY A 60 10.55 -11.87 -0.76
C GLY A 60 10.76 -13.33 -1.16
N GLY A 61 9.68 -14.10 -1.28
CA GLY A 61 9.73 -15.48 -1.77
C GLY A 61 10.28 -15.58 -3.19
N ILE A 62 9.81 -14.71 -4.10
CA ILE A 62 10.32 -14.63 -5.48
C ILE A 62 11.81 -14.29 -5.48
N GLN A 63 12.24 -13.29 -4.70
CA GLN A 63 13.65 -12.86 -4.64
C GLN A 63 14.57 -13.99 -4.17
N LEU A 64 14.15 -14.75 -3.16
CA LEU A 64 14.92 -15.88 -2.65
C LEU A 64 14.96 -17.03 -3.65
N HIS A 65 13.81 -17.37 -4.25
CA HIS A 65 13.71 -18.51 -5.17
C HIS A 65 14.43 -18.28 -6.49
N ALA A 66 14.35 -17.06 -7.04
CA ALA A 66 15.07 -16.65 -8.25
C ALA A 66 16.54 -16.31 -7.99
N ASN A 67 16.98 -16.38 -6.74
CA ASN A 67 18.31 -16.01 -6.27
C ASN A 67 18.76 -14.58 -6.62
N TYR A 68 17.83 -13.62 -6.76
CA TYR A 68 18.18 -12.21 -6.97
C TYR A 68 18.98 -11.61 -5.80
N ALA A 69 19.98 -10.79 -6.11
CA ALA A 69 20.90 -10.26 -5.10
C ALA A 69 20.29 -9.19 -4.19
N ASP A 70 19.37 -8.40 -4.73
CA ASP A 70 18.80 -7.20 -4.12
C ASP A 70 17.34 -7.01 -4.60
N PRO A 71 16.55 -6.11 -3.98
CA PRO A 71 15.14 -5.97 -4.32
C PRO A 71 14.89 -5.19 -5.63
N PHE A 72 15.94 -4.63 -6.24
CA PHE A 72 15.84 -3.81 -7.45
C PHE A 72 15.63 -4.64 -8.73
N TYR A 73 15.65 -5.97 -8.62
CA TYR A 73 15.27 -6.87 -9.73
C TYR A 73 13.90 -6.55 -10.32
N ILE A 74 13.00 -5.92 -9.56
CA ILE A 74 11.67 -5.50 -10.04
C ILE A 74 11.72 -4.40 -11.12
N PHE A 75 12.88 -3.76 -11.30
CA PHE A 75 13.12 -2.72 -12.31
C PHE A 75 13.86 -3.26 -13.54
N ASP A 76 14.10 -4.57 -13.60
CA ASP A 76 14.61 -5.21 -14.81
C ASP A 76 13.51 -5.25 -15.89
N ASP A 77 13.93 -5.33 -17.15
CA ASP A 77 13.07 -5.28 -18.33
C ASP A 77 12.91 -6.67 -18.99
N ASP A 78 13.62 -7.70 -18.52
CA ASP A 78 13.55 -9.06 -19.08
C ASP A 78 12.30 -9.83 -18.61
N LEU A 79 11.17 -9.52 -19.22
CA LEU A 79 9.88 -10.13 -18.92
C LEU A 79 9.71 -11.56 -19.45
N SER A 80 10.70 -12.08 -20.18
CA SER A 80 10.76 -13.52 -20.48
C SER A 80 11.04 -14.34 -19.22
N ASN A 81 11.59 -13.70 -18.18
CA ASN A 81 11.83 -14.30 -16.89
C ASN A 81 10.52 -14.47 -16.09
N PRO A 82 10.08 -15.72 -15.83
CA PRO A 82 8.81 -15.95 -15.15
C PRO A 82 8.79 -15.44 -13.70
N TYR A 83 9.95 -15.31 -13.05
CA TYR A 83 10.05 -14.75 -11.70
C TYR A 83 9.82 -13.23 -11.70
N LEU A 84 10.38 -12.54 -12.70
CA LEU A 84 10.15 -11.11 -12.87
C LEU A 84 8.68 -10.85 -13.20
N LEU A 85 8.12 -11.59 -14.16
CA LEU A 85 6.70 -11.51 -14.51
C LEU A 85 5.80 -11.73 -13.27
N SER A 86 6.12 -12.73 -12.44
CA SER A 86 5.39 -12.99 -11.19
C SER A 86 5.45 -11.81 -10.22
N ALA A 87 6.62 -11.17 -10.08
CA ALA A 87 6.76 -9.98 -9.23
C ALA A 87 5.94 -8.80 -9.76
N TRP A 88 5.92 -8.61 -11.08
CA TRP A 88 5.07 -7.62 -11.74
C TRP A 88 3.58 -7.88 -11.52
N VAL A 89 3.13 -9.14 -11.59
CA VAL A 89 1.74 -9.52 -11.29
C VAL A 89 1.38 -9.20 -9.83
N VAL A 90 2.27 -9.48 -8.87
CA VAL A 90 2.06 -9.12 -7.46
C VAL A 90 1.92 -7.60 -7.30
N MET A 91 2.81 -6.85 -7.96
CA MET A 91 2.82 -5.38 -7.94
C MET A 91 1.56 -4.78 -8.58
N ALA A 92 1.09 -5.32 -9.70
CA ALA A 92 -0.14 -4.91 -10.36
C ALA A 92 -1.37 -5.27 -9.50
N GLY A 93 -1.42 -6.48 -8.96
CA GLY A 93 -2.49 -6.95 -8.08
C GLY A 93 -2.65 -6.08 -6.83
N LEU A 94 -1.55 -5.71 -6.18
CA LEU A 94 -1.56 -4.76 -5.06
C LEU A 94 -2.19 -3.42 -5.45
N ARG A 95 -1.84 -2.88 -6.63
CA ARG A 95 -2.37 -1.59 -7.11
C ARG A 95 -3.86 -1.66 -7.43
N LEU A 96 -4.32 -2.75 -8.05
CA LEU A 96 -5.74 -3.00 -8.27
C LEU A 96 -6.50 -3.13 -6.94
N PHE A 97 -5.91 -3.81 -5.95
CA PHE A 97 -6.48 -3.89 -4.61
C PHE A 97 -6.56 -2.52 -3.94
N ILE A 98 -5.54 -1.67 -4.08
CA ILE A 98 -5.58 -0.29 -3.57
C ILE A 98 -6.73 0.48 -4.22
N LEU A 99 -6.91 0.39 -5.54
CA LEU A 99 -8.03 1.05 -6.23
C LEU A 99 -9.38 0.55 -5.74
N TRP A 100 -9.55 -0.77 -5.61
CA TRP A 100 -10.75 -1.37 -5.05
C TRP A 100 -11.00 -0.88 -3.61
N TRP A 101 -9.98 -0.88 -2.76
CA TRP A 101 -10.09 -0.41 -1.39
C TRP A 101 -10.49 1.06 -1.32
N LEU A 102 -9.91 1.90 -2.19
CA LEU A 102 -10.14 3.33 -2.27
C LEU A 102 -11.58 3.69 -2.66
N TRP A 103 -12.17 2.97 -3.61
CA TRP A 103 -13.47 3.30 -4.21
C TRP A 103 -14.64 2.44 -3.71
N CYS A 104 -14.39 1.17 -3.42
CA CYS A 104 -15.42 0.19 -3.07
C CYS A 104 -15.58 -0.03 -1.57
N THR A 105 -14.72 0.58 -0.74
CA THR A 105 -14.81 0.46 0.73
C THR A 105 -14.85 1.82 1.40
N ARG A 106 -15.29 1.84 2.67
CA ARG A 106 -15.17 3.02 3.56
C ARG A 106 -13.81 3.10 4.26
N GLY A 107 -12.82 2.35 3.79
CA GLY A 107 -11.54 2.21 4.47
C GLY A 107 -10.75 3.53 4.53
N LEU A 108 -10.84 4.36 3.48
CA LEU A 108 -10.20 5.66 3.45
C LEU A 108 -10.84 6.64 4.45
N GLU A 109 -12.18 6.66 4.53
CA GLU A 109 -12.93 7.43 5.51
C GLU A 109 -12.51 7.03 6.93
N SER A 110 -12.55 5.72 7.23
CA SER A 110 -12.13 5.19 8.52
C SER A 110 -10.67 5.51 8.84
N TYR A 111 -9.77 5.43 7.86
CA TYR A 111 -8.36 5.78 8.02
C TYR A 111 -8.17 7.26 8.37
N LEU A 112 -8.87 8.17 7.69
CA LEU A 112 -8.79 9.61 7.95
C LEU A 112 -9.42 10.00 9.29
N LEU A 113 -10.41 9.24 9.78
CA LEU A 113 -10.99 9.47 11.11
C LEU A 113 -10.01 9.12 12.25
N ILE A 114 -9.24 8.04 12.08
CA ILE A 114 -8.30 7.55 13.10
C ILE A 114 -6.90 8.16 13.01
N THR A 115 -6.58 8.82 11.88
CA THR A 115 -5.30 9.49 11.69
C THR A 115 -5.47 11.02 11.75
N PRO A 116 -4.74 11.72 12.64
CA PRO A 116 -4.85 13.17 12.77
C PRO A 116 -4.09 13.90 11.66
N ILE A 117 -4.25 13.49 10.40
CA ILE A 117 -3.66 14.18 9.25
C ILE A 117 -4.50 15.43 8.99
N ARG A 118 -4.14 16.53 9.64
CA ARG A 118 -4.73 17.85 9.37
C ARG A 118 -4.16 18.39 8.06
N TRP A 119 -4.69 17.93 6.94
CA TRP A 119 -4.33 18.50 5.65
C TRP A 119 -4.88 19.94 5.55
N GLN A 120 -3.99 20.93 5.58
CA GLN A 120 -4.32 22.30 5.22
C GLN A 120 -4.55 22.39 3.71
N LYS A 121 -5.83 22.36 3.32
CA LYS A 121 -6.25 22.34 1.93
C LYS A 121 -5.91 23.66 1.23
N PRO A 122 -5.26 23.65 0.05
CA PRO A 122 -4.99 24.87 -0.71
C PRO A 122 -6.30 25.59 -1.06
N GLY A 123 -6.30 26.92 -1.05
CA GLY A 123 -7.50 27.74 -1.28
C GLY A 123 -8.24 27.44 -2.59
N ILE A 124 -7.48 27.03 -3.62
CA ILE A 124 -7.99 26.69 -4.96
C ILE A 124 -8.95 25.50 -4.94
N PHE A 125 -8.76 24.55 -4.01
CA PHE A 125 -9.55 23.32 -3.98
C PHE A 125 -10.74 23.36 -3.04
N ARG A 126 -11.04 24.50 -2.38
CA ARG A 126 -12.04 24.60 -1.29
C ARG A 126 -13.39 23.92 -1.60
N ALA A 127 -13.85 23.96 -2.86
CA ALA A 127 -15.10 23.33 -3.31
C ALA A 127 -15.10 21.78 -3.32
N ILE A 128 -13.93 21.12 -3.45
CA ILE A 128 -13.86 19.65 -3.63
C ILE A 128 -13.62 18.94 -2.29
N PRO A 129 -14.48 18.02 -1.81
CA PRO A 129 -14.21 17.24 -0.61
C PRO A 129 -12.78 16.66 -0.58
N GLY A 130 -12.02 16.87 0.51
CA GLY A 130 -10.60 16.48 0.58
C GLY A 130 -10.38 14.99 0.32
N ILE A 131 -11.33 14.16 0.72
CA ILE A 131 -11.32 12.73 0.43
C ILE A 131 -11.35 12.42 -1.07
N LEU A 132 -12.15 13.16 -1.86
CA LEU A 132 -12.22 12.97 -3.31
C LEU A 132 -10.90 13.36 -3.97
N LEU A 133 -10.24 14.40 -3.48
CA LEU A 133 -8.92 14.80 -3.97
C LEU A 133 -7.88 13.68 -3.76
N ILE A 134 -7.90 13.02 -2.61
CA ILE A 134 -7.06 11.84 -2.35
C ILE A 134 -7.43 10.71 -3.30
N ARG A 135 -8.73 10.41 -3.45
CA ARG A 135 -9.20 9.34 -4.33
C ARG A 135 -8.72 9.53 -5.77
N TYR A 136 -8.97 10.70 -6.34
CA TYR A 136 -8.58 10.99 -7.72
C TYR A 136 -7.06 11.07 -7.89
N GLY A 137 -6.33 11.65 -6.93
CA GLY A 137 -4.87 11.73 -6.98
C GLY A 137 -4.21 10.35 -6.99
N VAL A 138 -4.60 9.47 -6.06
CA VAL A 138 -4.08 8.09 -6.00
C VAL A 138 -4.51 7.30 -7.23
N THR A 139 -5.75 7.47 -7.70
CA THR A 139 -6.26 6.79 -8.90
C THR A 139 -5.48 7.21 -10.14
N ALA A 140 -5.30 8.51 -10.37
CA ALA A 140 -4.54 9.02 -11.50
C ALA A 140 -3.11 8.47 -11.50
N PHE A 141 -2.44 8.48 -10.35
CA PHE A 141 -1.10 7.91 -10.22
C PHE A 141 -1.05 6.42 -10.59
N ILE A 142 -1.97 5.60 -10.05
CA ILE A 142 -2.00 4.17 -10.32
C ILE A 142 -2.35 3.88 -11.78
N VAL A 143 -3.34 4.58 -12.35
CA VAL A 143 -3.75 4.39 -13.74
C VAL A 143 -2.63 4.82 -14.69
N SER A 144 -1.98 5.95 -14.44
CA SER A 144 -0.81 6.36 -15.23
C SER A 144 0.30 5.32 -15.17
N TRP A 145 0.60 4.77 -13.99
CA TRP A 145 1.57 3.70 -13.88
C TRP A 145 1.15 2.45 -14.65
N LEU A 146 -0.12 2.01 -14.55
CA LEU A 146 -0.63 0.85 -15.27
C LEU A 146 -0.59 1.05 -16.79
N LEU A 147 -0.86 2.26 -17.27
CA LEU A 147 -0.75 2.61 -18.69
C LEU A 147 0.70 2.59 -19.17
N VAL A 148 1.62 3.21 -18.43
CA VAL A 148 3.06 3.19 -18.76
C VAL A 148 3.60 1.77 -18.74
N ALA A 149 3.24 0.99 -17.72
CA ALA A 149 3.53 -0.42 -17.64
C ALA A 149 3.00 -1.14 -18.89
N PHE A 150 1.70 -1.06 -19.16
CA PHE A 150 1.07 -1.71 -20.31
C PHE A 150 1.74 -1.34 -21.65
N LEU A 151 2.06 -0.07 -21.85
CA LEU A 151 2.73 0.42 -23.06
C LEU A 151 4.16 -0.10 -23.20
N SER A 152 4.86 -0.39 -22.10
CA SER A 152 6.19 -1.03 -22.15
C SER A 152 6.13 -2.50 -22.62
N PHE A 153 4.94 -3.11 -22.66
CA PHE A 153 4.73 -4.47 -23.18
C PHE A 153 4.24 -4.52 -24.64
N LEU A 154 3.93 -3.37 -25.27
CA LEU A 154 3.47 -3.27 -26.66
C LEU A 154 4.64 -2.97 -27.60
#